data_AF-E0UPQ6-F1
#
_entry.id   AF-E0UPQ6-F1
#
_cell.length_a   1.000
_cell.length_b   1.000
_cell.length_c   1.000
_cell.angle_alpha   90.00
_cell.angle_beta   90.00
_cell.angle_gamma   90.00
#
_symmetry.space_group_name_H-M   'P 1'
#
loop_
_entity.id
_entity.type
_entity.pdbx_description
1 polymer ?
#
loop_
_entity_poly.entity_id
_entity_poly.type
_entity_poly.pdbx_seq_one_letter_code
_entity_poly.pdbx_strand_id
1 'polypeptide(L)'
;MLKLKKDIFLTFLGTFVGSFFVLYLVAYVLLKRFFIENVDGALMDRFNALWLDIGSAFIIVFTISYFFIRRLQKRISQDTSKIQDYLEAIDAKNYDAVLKINYYTEYLHIAVLLKNLVKRLKNKDKKRD
;
A
#
# COMPACT_ATOMS: atom_id res chain seq x y z
N MET A 1 -10.71 -12.88 1.11
CA MET A 1 -10.20 -11.53 0.73
C MET A 1 -8.77 -11.20 1.21
N LEU A 2 -8.27 -11.73 2.34
CA LEU A 2 -6.92 -11.41 2.84
C LEU A 2 -5.78 -11.77 1.87
N LYS A 3 -5.90 -12.90 1.15
CA LYS A 3 -4.94 -13.32 0.11
C LYS A 3 -4.88 -12.29 -1.03
N LEU A 4 -6.03 -11.89 -1.58
CA LEU A 4 -6.12 -10.89 -2.65
C LEU A 4 -5.49 -9.54 -2.27
N LYS A 5 -5.77 -9.05 -1.05
CA LYS A 5 -5.20 -7.78 -0.54
C LYS A 5 -3.67 -7.86 -0.35
N LYS A 6 -3.15 -9.04 -0.03
CA LYS A 6 -1.71 -9.27 0.14
C LYS A 6 -1.01 -9.42 -1.21
N ASP A 7 -1.64 -10.09 -2.17
CA ASP A 7 -1.11 -10.27 -3.52
C ASP A 7 -1.01 -8.95 -4.28
N ILE A 8 -2.10 -8.16 -4.35
CA ILE A 8 -2.08 -6.86 -5.03
C ILE A 8 -0.98 -5.95 -4.45
N PHE A 9 -0.81 -5.98 -3.12
CA PHE A 9 0.21 -5.22 -2.43
C PHE A 9 1.64 -5.67 -2.78
N LEU A 10 1.90 -6.98 -2.72
CA LEU A 10 3.21 -7.53 -3.04
C LEU A 10 3.57 -7.28 -4.50
N THR A 11 2.59 -7.40 -5.41
CA THR A 11 2.78 -7.08 -6.82
C THR A 11 3.11 -5.61 -7.02
N PHE A 12 2.35 -4.69 -6.41
CA PHE A 12 2.65 -3.25 -6.52
C PHE A 12 4.03 -2.89 -6.00
N LEU A 13 4.38 -3.38 -4.80
CA LEU A 13 5.70 -3.13 -4.21
C LEU A 13 6.81 -3.74 -5.05
N GLY A 14 6.63 -4.98 -5.53
CA GLY A 14 7.58 -5.68 -6.38
C GLY A 14 7.83 -4.94 -7.69
N THR A 15 6.77 -4.46 -8.36
CA THR A 15 6.89 -3.66 -9.58
C THR A 15 7.61 -2.34 -9.31
N PHE A 16 7.25 -1.63 -8.24
CA PHE A 16 7.88 -0.36 -7.87
C PHE A 16 9.38 -0.55 -7.59
N VAL A 17 9.75 -1.48 -6.70
CA VAL A 17 11.15 -1.77 -6.36
C VAL A 17 11.91 -2.27 -7.58
N GLY A 18 11.29 -3.17 -8.36
CA GLY A 18 11.88 -3.72 -9.57
C GLY A 18 12.21 -2.65 -10.60
N SER A 19 11.30 -1.69 -10.85
CA SER A 19 11.54 -0.59 -11.79
C SER A 19 12.71 0.28 -11.37
N PHE A 20 12.79 0.67 -10.10
CA PHE A 20 13.92 1.48 -9.60
C PHE A 20 15.24 0.71 -9.64
N PHE A 21 15.22 -0.60 -9.34
CA PHE A 21 16.41 -1.43 -9.41
C PHE A 21 16.92 -1.58 -10.85
N VAL A 22 16.03 -1.80 -11.81
CA VAL A 22 16.38 -1.86 -13.23
C VAL A 22 16.98 -0.53 -13.69
N LEU A 23 16.36 0.61 -13.33
CA LEU A 23 16.88 1.93 -13.66
C LEU A 23 18.28 2.16 -13.06
N TYR A 24 18.49 1.76 -11.81
CA TYR A 24 19.79 1.81 -11.16
C TYR A 24 20.84 0.99 -11.93
N LEU A 25 20.53 -0.25 -12.32
CA LEU A 25 21.49 -1.07 -13.08
C LEU A 25 21.77 -0.51 -14.48
N VAL A 26 20.74 -0.04 -15.19
CA VAL A 26 20.90 0.56 -16.52
C VAL A 26 21.78 1.81 -16.43
N ALA A 27 21.53 2.67 -15.43
CA ALA A 27 22.35 3.86 -15.20
C ALA A 27 23.81 3.50 -14.90
N TYR A 28 24.07 2.47 -14.08
CA TYR A 28 25.42 1.99 -13.81
C TYR A 28 26.14 1.61 -15.10
N VAL A 29 25.50 0.80 -15.94
CA VAL A 29 26.11 0.31 -17.18
C VAL A 29 26.40 1.45 -18.16
N LEU A 30 25.45 2.38 -18.32
CA LEU A 30 25.63 3.53 -19.22
C LEU A 30 26.76 4.44 -18.76
N LEU A 31 26.79 4.79 -17.47
CA LEU A 31 27.84 5.63 -16.90
C LEU A 31 29.19 4.92 -16.94
N LYS A 32 29.25 3.64 -16.53
CA LYS A 32 30.46 2.83 -16.59
C LYS A 32 31.06 2.75 -17.99
N ARG A 33 30.23 2.59 -19.02
CA ARG A 33 30.69 2.62 -20.43
C ARG A 33 31.36 3.93 -20.78
N PHE A 34 30.77 5.06 -20.40
CA PHE A 34 31.35 6.39 -20.62
C PHE A 34 32.70 6.58 -19.92
N PHE A 35 32.83 6.09 -18.68
CA PHE A 35 34.07 6.22 -17.90
C PHE A 35 35.20 5.30 -18.37
N ILE A 36 34.89 4.07 -18.81
CA ILE A 36 35.90 3.09 -19.27
C ILE A 36 36.67 3.59 -20.50
N GLU A 37 36.02 4.33 -21.39
CA GLU A 37 36.65 4.81 -22.63
C GLU A 37 37.54 6.05 -22.42
N ASN A 38 37.34 6.79 -21.32
CA ASN A 38 37.85 8.16 -21.20
C ASN A 38 38.67 8.45 -19.93
N VAL A 39 38.85 7.48 -19.02
CA VAL A 39 39.33 7.78 -17.66
C VAL A 39 40.22 6.69 -17.04
N ASP A 40 41.21 7.13 -16.25
CA ASP A 40 42.15 6.29 -15.49
C ASP A 40 41.49 5.38 -14.42
N GLY A 41 42.15 4.27 -14.11
CA GLY A 41 41.67 3.27 -13.15
C GLY A 41 41.34 3.82 -11.75
N ALA A 42 42.09 4.79 -11.26
CA ALA A 42 41.84 5.40 -9.94
C ALA A 42 40.51 6.17 -9.88
N LEU A 43 40.07 6.78 -10.98
CA LEU A 43 38.77 7.45 -11.02
C LEU A 43 37.62 6.42 -11.13
N MET A 44 37.87 5.31 -11.82
CA MET A 44 36.92 4.21 -11.95
C MET A 44 36.63 3.54 -10.59
N ASP A 45 37.66 3.39 -9.74
CA ASP A 45 37.49 2.88 -8.38
C ASP A 45 36.63 3.82 -7.52
N ARG A 46 36.87 5.13 -7.61
CA ARG A 46 36.05 6.14 -6.93
C ARG A 46 34.61 6.13 -7.42
N PHE A 47 34.39 5.98 -8.73
CA PHE A 47 33.06 5.84 -9.30
C PHE A 47 32.33 4.61 -8.74
N ASN A 48 32.99 3.45 -8.70
CA ASN A 48 32.40 2.23 -8.14
C ASN A 48 32.05 2.40 -6.65
N ALA A 49 32.93 3.06 -5.87
CA ALA A 49 32.67 3.34 -4.46
C ALA A 49 31.44 4.26 -4.29
N LEU A 50 31.35 5.36 -5.03
CA LEU A 50 30.18 6.24 -5.03
C LEU A 50 28.90 5.51 -5.44
N TRP A 51 28.99 4.60 -6.41
CA TRP A 51 27.85 3.82 -6.84
C TRP A 51 27.33 2.90 -5.74
N LEU A 52 28.23 2.28 -4.97
CA LEU A 52 27.87 1.49 -3.79
C LEU A 52 27.23 2.35 -2.70
N ASP A 53 27.75 3.56 -2.45
CA ASP A 53 27.17 4.49 -1.48
C ASP A 53 25.73 4.85 -1.86
N ILE A 54 25.48 5.17 -3.14
CA ILE A 54 24.14 5.42 -3.67
C ILE A 54 23.24 4.18 -3.49
N GLY A 55 23.77 2.98 -3.82
CA GLY A 55 23.05 1.73 -3.63
C GLY A 55 22.63 1.49 -2.18
N SER A 56 23.51 1.82 -1.23
CA SER A 56 23.20 1.71 0.20
C SER A 56 22.10 2.68 0.65
N ALA A 57 22.12 3.92 0.16
CA ALA A 57 21.07 4.90 0.42
C ALA A 57 19.72 4.43 -0.13
N PHE A 58 19.72 3.81 -1.32
CA PHE A 58 18.51 3.20 -1.89
C PHE A 58 17.91 2.13 -0.99
N ILE A 59 18.73 1.24 -0.42
CA ILE A 59 18.27 0.18 0.50
C ILE A 59 17.58 0.78 1.73
N ILE A 60 18.11 1.89 2.27
CA ILE A 60 17.50 2.58 3.41
C ILE A 60 16.12 3.12 3.02
N VAL A 61 16.02 3.83 1.90
CA VAL A 61 14.75 4.38 1.41
C VAL A 61 13.73 3.26 1.14
N PHE A 62 14.17 2.14 0.56
CA PHE A 62 13.30 0.98 0.34
C PHE A 62 12.78 0.39 1.64
N THR A 63 13.64 0.26 2.66
CA THR A 63 13.26 -0.27 3.97
C THR A 63 12.22 0.60 4.64
N ILE A 64 12.43 1.92 4.60
CA ILE A 64 11.48 2.90 5.13
C ILE A 64 10.15 2.82 4.37
N SER A 65 10.20 2.84 3.04
CA SER A 65 9.01 2.78 2.18
C SER A 65 8.19 1.53 2.47
N TYR A 66 8.85 0.37 2.56
CA TYR A 66 8.21 -0.89 2.90
C TYR A 66 7.46 -0.82 4.24
N PHE A 67 8.07 -0.21 5.26
CA PHE A 67 7.45 -0.05 6.57
C PHE A 67 6.20 0.83 6.52
N PHE A 68 6.27 1.97 5.83
CA PHE A 68 5.13 2.87 5.66
C PHE A 68 3.97 2.19 4.92
N ILE A 69 4.26 1.51 3.82
CA ILE A 69 3.25 0.89 2.98
C ILE A 69 2.59 -0.30 3.73
N ARG A 70 3.37 -1.11 4.46
CA ARG A 70 2.84 -2.16 5.37
C ARG A 70 1.88 -1.60 6.41
N ARG A 71 2.22 -0.45 7.02
CA ARG A 71 1.37 0.20 8.02
C ARG A 71 0.06 0.68 7.41
N LEU A 72 0.10 1.32 6.24
CA LEU A 72 -1.08 1.76 5.50
C LEU A 72 -2.00 0.57 5.16
N GLN A 73 -1.43 -0.50 4.62
CA GLN A 73 -2.18 -1.70 4.26
C GLN A 73 -2.93 -2.30 5.46
N LYS A 74 -2.27 -2.38 6.63
CA LYS A 74 -2.89 -2.90 7.85
C LYS A 74 -4.09 -2.05 8.26
N ARG A 75 -3.96 -0.71 8.24
CA ARG A 75 -5.05 0.22 8.60
C ARG A 75 -6.24 0.10 7.64
N ILE A 76 -5.97 0.10 6.32
CA ILE A 76 -6.99 -0.05 5.28
C ILE A 76 -7.73 -1.37 5.45
N SER A 77 -6.98 -2.47 5.66
CA SER A 77 -7.56 -3.79 5.82
C SER A 77 -8.45 -3.87 7.06
N GLN A 78 -8.05 -3.24 8.17
CA GLN A 78 -8.82 -3.21 9.41
C GLN A 78 -10.15 -2.47 9.23
N ASP A 79 -10.14 -1.25 8.69
CA ASP A 79 -11.39 -0.49 8.50
C ASP A 79 -12.30 -1.17 7.47
N THR A 80 -11.74 -1.74 6.40
CA THR A 80 -12.55 -2.53 5.44
C THR A 80 -13.20 -3.74 6.08
N SER A 81 -12.47 -4.47 6.95
CA SER A 81 -13.01 -5.66 7.63
C SER A 81 -14.21 -5.28 8.49
N LYS A 82 -14.12 -4.19 9.25
CA LYS A 82 -15.24 -3.73 10.09
C LYS A 82 -16.47 -3.34 9.28
N ILE A 83 -16.28 -2.77 8.10
CA ILE A 83 -17.40 -2.49 7.19
C ILE A 83 -18.04 -3.80 6.73
N GLN A 84 -17.24 -4.81 6.39
CA GLN A 84 -17.74 -6.12 6.02
C GLN A 84 -18.50 -6.78 7.17
N ASP A 85 -17.91 -6.86 8.36
CA ASP A 85 -18.53 -7.44 9.56
C ASP A 85 -19.84 -6.73 9.90
N TYR A 86 -19.88 -5.41 9.74
CA TYR A 86 -21.10 -4.62 9.92
C TYR A 86 -22.17 -5.00 8.89
N LEU A 87 -21.82 -5.10 7.60
CA LEU A 87 -22.76 -5.50 6.56
C LEU A 87 -23.31 -6.91 6.79
N GLU A 88 -22.47 -7.85 7.22
CA GLU A 88 -22.90 -9.21 7.60
C GLU A 88 -23.90 -9.19 8.76
N ALA A 89 -23.69 -8.33 9.76
CA ALA A 89 -24.66 -8.14 10.85
C ALA A 89 -26.00 -7.57 10.35
N ILE A 90 -25.97 -6.62 9.40
CA ILE A 90 -27.20 -6.08 8.79
C ILE A 90 -27.96 -7.13 7.98
N ASP A 91 -27.25 -7.98 7.24
CA ASP A 91 -27.84 -9.08 6.46
C ASP A 91 -28.54 -10.10 7.39
N ALA A 92 -27.94 -10.36 8.55
CA ALA A 92 -28.57 -11.13 9.64
C ALA A 92 -29.72 -10.39 10.37
N LYS A 93 -30.22 -9.28 9.80
CA LYS A 93 -31.26 -8.38 10.36
C LYS A 93 -30.91 -7.72 11.71
N ASN A 94 -29.65 -7.75 12.12
CA ASN A 94 -29.19 -7.04 13.32
C ASN A 94 -28.94 -5.55 13.01
N TYR A 95 -30.02 -4.78 12.84
CA TYR A 95 -29.95 -3.36 12.50
C TYR A 95 -29.37 -2.44 13.58
N ASP A 96 -29.16 -2.96 14.78
CA ASP A 96 -28.60 -2.21 15.92
C ASP A 96 -27.08 -2.40 16.08
N ALA A 97 -26.45 -3.13 15.15
CA ALA A 97 -25.00 -3.21 15.05
C ALA A 97 -24.35 -1.81 14.98
N VAL A 98 -23.11 -1.70 15.47
CA VAL A 98 -22.37 -0.42 15.51
C VAL A 98 -21.12 -0.50 14.63
N LEU A 99 -21.04 0.38 13.62
CA LEU A 99 -19.87 0.53 12.77
C LEU A 99 -18.92 1.60 13.33
N LYS A 100 -17.69 1.21 13.71
CA LYS A 100 -16.66 2.14 14.21
C LYS A 100 -15.39 2.11 13.34
N ILE A 101 -15.22 3.13 12.51
CA ILE A 101 -14.03 3.35 11.68
C ILE A 101 -12.94 4.03 12.50
N ASN A 102 -11.69 3.57 12.38
CA ASN A 102 -10.60 4.05 13.24
C ASN A 102 -9.51 4.85 12.52
N TYR A 103 -9.32 4.69 11.21
CA TYR A 103 -8.11 5.22 10.55
C TYR A 103 -8.35 6.18 9.39
N TYR A 104 -9.42 6.02 8.60
CA TYR A 104 -9.66 6.86 7.42
C TYR A 104 -11.02 7.56 7.44
N THR A 105 -11.00 8.86 7.17
CA THR A 105 -12.19 9.72 7.11
C THR A 105 -13.10 9.37 5.93
N GLU A 106 -12.54 8.86 4.84
CA GLU A 106 -13.28 8.37 3.68
C GLU A 106 -14.17 7.17 4.07
N TYR A 107 -13.62 6.26 4.90
CA TYR A 107 -14.41 5.17 5.45
C TYR A 107 -15.43 5.64 6.47
N LEU A 108 -15.17 6.74 7.20
CA LEU A 108 -16.17 7.36 8.07
C LEU A 108 -17.36 7.88 7.26
N HIS A 109 -17.13 8.53 6.12
CA HIS A 109 -18.20 8.98 5.24
C HIS A 109 -19.05 7.80 4.73
N ILE A 110 -18.40 6.71 4.32
CA ILE A 110 -19.09 5.45 3.95
C ILE A 110 -19.91 4.92 5.13
N ALA A 111 -19.36 4.93 6.35
CA ALA A 111 -20.06 4.47 7.54
C ALA A 111 -21.34 5.29 7.82
N VAL A 112 -21.30 6.60 7.62
CA VAL A 112 -22.47 7.48 7.77
C VAL A 112 -23.55 7.14 6.73
N LEU A 113 -23.16 6.98 5.46
CA LEU A 113 -24.09 6.60 4.39
C LEU A 113 -24.72 5.22 4.66
N LEU A 114 -23.91 4.25 5.10
CA LEU A 114 -24.38 2.92 5.50
C LEU A 114 -25.38 3.01 6.67
N LYS A 115 -25.08 3.79 7.70
CA LYS A 115 -26.01 4.00 8.82
C LYS A 115 -27.37 4.55 8.34
N ASN A 116 -27.35 5.50 7.42
CA ASN A 116 -28.59 6.05 6.83
C ASN A 116 -29.36 5.02 6.00
N LEU A 117 -28.66 4.15 5.25
CA LEU A 117 -29.26 3.05 4.50
C LEU A 117 -29.92 2.04 5.44
N VAL A 118 -29.21 1.61 6.50
CA VAL A 118 -29.72 0.67 7.50
C VAL A 118 -30.97 1.22 8.19
N LYS A 119 -30.98 2.51 8.55
CA LYS A 119 -32.17 3.16 9.14
C LYS A 119 -33.38 3.09 8.20
N ARG A 120 -33.17 3.32 6.89
CA ARG A 120 -34.24 3.18 5.89
C ARG A 120 -34.69 1.73 5.73
N LEU A 121 -33.77 0.77 5.77
CA LEU A 121 -34.06 -0.66 5.66
C LEU A 121 -34.91 -1.13 6.85
N LYS A 122 -34.46 -0.83 8.09
CA LYS A 122 -35.18 -1.13 9.34
C LYS A 122 -36.62 -0.60 9.31
N ASN A 123 -36.82 0.61 8.79
CA ASN A 123 -38.14 1.23 8.68
C ASN A 123 -39.03 0.60 7.58
N LYS A 124 -38.44 0.03 6.52
CA LYS A 124 -39.20 -0.66 5.48
C LYS A 124 -39.65 -2.05 5.95
N ASP A 125 -38.79 -2.77 6.65
CA ASP A 125 -39.13 -4.09 7.18
C ASP A 125 -40.23 -4.00 8.23
N LYS A 126 -40.16 -3.03 9.14
CA LYS A 126 -41.25 -2.72 10.09
C LYS A 126 -42.61 -2.36 9.47
N LYS A 127 -42.66 -2.02 8.19
CA LYS A 127 -43.91 -1.72 7.46
C LYS A 127 -44.45 -2.92 6.69
N ARG A 128 -43.65 -3.99 6.55
CA ARG A 128 -44.00 -5.23 5.85
C ARG A 128 -44.45 -6.32 6.79
N ASP A 129 -43.95 -6.31 8.03
CA ASP A 129 -44.50 -7.07 9.16
C ASP A 129 -45.76 -6.39 9.72
#